data_AF-A0A368YEK6-F1
#
_entry.id   AF-A0A368YEK6-F1
#
_cell.length_a   1.000
_cell.length_b   1.000
_cell.length_c   1.000
_cell.angle_alpha   90.00
_cell.angle_beta   90.00
_cell.angle_gamma   90.00
#
_symmetry.space_group_name_H-M   'P 1'
#
loop_
_entity.id
_entity.type
_entity.pdbx_description
1 polymer ?
#
loop_
_entity_poly.entity_id
_entity_poly.type
_entity_poly.pdbx_seq_one_letter_code
_entity_poly.pdbx_strand_id
1 'polypeptide(L)'
;MSKVLHASCFAAAVALAGSAAAQTAGQTADQDPVERGRYLATLADCVACHTAPGGAEFAGGYAIESPLGTIWSTNITPSKSHGIGDYSQEEFARSNARKLVMP
;
A
#
# COMPACT_ATOMS: atom_id res chain seq x y z
N MET A 1 50.25 0.04 49.91
CA MET A 1 49.13 0.15 48.95
C MET A 1 48.00 0.85 49.68
N SER A 2 47.95 2.18 49.55
CA SER A 2 47.17 3.07 50.40
C SER A 2 46.05 3.73 49.61
N LYS A 3 44.84 3.66 50.19
CA LYS A 3 43.78 4.68 50.19
C LYS A 3 43.07 5.00 48.87
N VAL A 4 41.84 4.48 48.81
CA VAL A 4 40.63 5.08 48.23
C VAL A 4 40.56 6.59 48.51
N LEU A 5 40.16 7.39 47.50
CA LEU A 5 39.23 8.53 47.66
C LEU A 5 38.88 9.25 46.34
N HIS A 6 37.56 9.45 46.14
CA HIS A 6 36.88 10.51 45.36
C HIS A 6 36.94 10.43 43.82
N ALA A 7 35.91 10.74 43.04
CA ALA A 7 34.59 11.28 43.32
C ALA A 7 33.71 11.12 42.06
N SER A 8 32.41 10.92 42.31
CA SER A 8 31.29 11.48 41.55
C SER A 8 31.34 11.45 40.02
N CYS A 9 30.65 10.48 39.44
CA CYS A 9 29.79 10.73 38.28
C CYS A 9 28.37 10.31 38.68
N PHE A 10 27.71 11.18 39.43
CA PHE A 10 26.25 11.20 39.52
C PHE A 10 25.71 11.97 38.31
N ALA A 11 24.55 11.54 37.81
CA ALA A 11 23.79 12.06 36.66
C ALA A 11 24.29 11.55 35.29
N ALA A 12 23.47 10.99 34.40
CA ALA A 12 22.02 11.04 34.33
C ALA A 12 21.48 9.79 33.62
N ALA A 13 20.76 8.94 34.36
CA ALA A 13 19.79 8.05 33.77
C ALA A 13 18.53 8.88 33.48
N VAL A 14 18.56 9.67 32.40
CA VAL A 14 17.34 10.31 31.88
C VAL A 14 16.54 9.20 31.21
N ALA A 15 15.40 8.89 31.83
CA ALA A 15 14.42 7.94 31.36
C ALA A 15 14.01 8.23 29.91
N LEU A 16 14.37 7.33 28.98
CA LEU A 16 13.67 7.18 27.69
C LEU A 16 12.33 6.45 27.91
N ALA A 17 11.49 6.99 28.79
CA ALA A 17 10.14 6.48 29.05
C ALA A 17 9.14 7.60 28.73
N GLY A 18 8.83 7.78 27.45
CA GLY A 18 7.86 8.80 27.07
C GLY A 18 7.78 9.05 25.57
N SER A 19 7.32 8.06 24.80
CA SER A 19 6.63 8.25 23.51
C SER A 19 5.99 6.94 23.08
N ALA A 20 5.06 6.41 23.89
CA ALA A 20 4.23 5.25 23.54
C ALA A 20 2.76 5.64 23.28
N ALA A 21 2.49 6.91 22.98
CA ALA A 21 1.13 7.41 22.79
C ALA A 21 1.07 8.55 21.76
N ALA A 22 1.35 8.24 20.48
CA ALA A 22 0.90 9.06 19.35
C ALA A 22 1.07 8.31 18.02
N GLN A 23 0.52 7.10 17.89
CA GLN A 23 0.28 6.50 16.58
C GLN A 23 -1.14 5.94 16.49
N THR A 24 -2.13 6.81 16.74
CA THR A 24 -3.51 6.59 16.29
C THR A 24 -3.78 7.31 14.97
N ALA A 25 -2.77 7.42 14.10
CA ALA A 25 -2.99 7.75 12.69
C ALA A 25 -3.60 6.50 12.00
N GLY A 26 -4.90 6.29 12.18
CA GLY A 26 -5.62 5.22 11.50
C GLY A 26 -6.95 4.79 12.12
N GLN A 27 -7.26 5.18 13.36
CA GLN A 27 -8.43 4.67 14.08
C GLN A 27 -9.71 5.51 13.93
N THR A 28 -9.75 6.53 13.07
CA THR A 28 -11.00 7.21 12.67
C THR A 28 -11.59 6.67 11.37
N ALA A 29 -11.07 5.55 10.85
CA ALA A 29 -11.61 4.89 9.66
C ALA A 29 -12.76 3.93 10.01
N ASP A 30 -13.81 4.42 10.68
CA ASP A 30 -15.16 3.89 10.43
C ASP A 30 -15.69 4.56 9.16
N GLN A 31 -14.94 4.39 8.08
CA GLN A 31 -15.29 4.83 6.73
C GLN A 31 -15.66 3.56 6.01
N ASP A 32 -16.84 3.54 5.38
CA ASP A 32 -17.30 2.46 4.51
C ASP A 32 -16.10 1.91 3.70
N PRO A 33 -15.75 0.61 3.86
CA PRO A 33 -14.62 0.01 3.17
C PRO A 33 -14.67 0.24 1.66
N VAL A 34 -15.86 0.33 1.08
CA VAL A 34 -16.06 0.63 -0.35
C VAL A 34 -15.63 2.06 -0.65
N GLU A 35 -16.07 3.03 0.15
CA GLU A 35 -15.72 4.44 -0.03
C GLU A 35 -14.22 4.70 0.18
N ARG A 36 -13.62 4.06 1.19
CA ARG A 36 -12.17 4.08 1.39
C ARG A 36 -11.45 3.45 0.20
N GLY A 37 -11.95 2.32 -0.31
CA GLY A 37 -11.40 1.65 -1.49
C GLY A 37 -11.46 2.55 -2.73
N ARG A 38 -12.59 3.22 -2.95
CA ARG A 38 -12.78 4.21 -4.03
C ARG A 38 -11.78 5.34 -3.93
N TYR A 39 -11.62 5.93 -2.75
CA TYR A 39 -10.64 6.98 -2.49
C TYR A 39 -9.20 6.53 -2.82
N LEU A 40 -8.82 5.32 -2.38
CA LEU A 40 -7.49 4.76 -2.66
C LEU A 40 -7.29 4.49 -4.16
N ALA A 41 -8.29 3.94 -4.85
CA ALA A 41 -8.23 3.66 -6.28
C ALA A 41 -8.08 4.94 -7.12
N THR A 42 -8.72 6.03 -6.69
CA THR A 42 -8.53 7.36 -7.31
C THR A 42 -7.12 7.88 -7.07
N LEU A 43 -6.60 7.84 -5.83
CA LEU A 43 -5.24 8.31 -5.54
C LEU A 43 -4.14 7.49 -6.23
N ALA A 44 -4.37 6.19 -6.39
CA ALA A 44 -3.45 5.29 -7.08
C ALA A 44 -3.57 5.37 -8.61
N ASP A 45 -4.46 6.22 -9.12
CA ASP A 45 -4.70 6.45 -10.55
C ASP A 45 -4.97 5.15 -11.35
N CYS A 46 -5.72 4.23 -10.75
CA CYS A 46 -6.00 2.92 -11.36
C CYS A 46 -6.73 3.07 -12.71
N VAL A 47 -7.58 4.09 -12.86
CA VAL A 47 -8.37 4.35 -14.07
C VAL A 47 -7.48 4.68 -15.27
N ALA A 48 -6.40 5.43 -15.08
CA ALA A 48 -5.51 5.84 -16.17
C ALA A 48 -4.88 4.65 -16.90
N CYS A 49 -4.51 3.61 -16.15
CA CYS A 49 -3.94 2.39 -16.74
C CYS A 49 -5.03 1.38 -17.11
N HIS A 50 -6.10 1.23 -16.33
CA HIS A 50 -7.09 0.17 -16.54
C HIS A 50 -8.31 0.59 -17.36
N THR A 51 -8.20 1.63 -18.20
CA THR A 51 -9.30 2.05 -19.08
C THR A 51 -8.77 2.35 -20.48
N ALA A 52 -9.15 1.53 -21.46
CA ALA A 52 -8.85 1.81 -22.87
C ALA A 52 -9.61 3.06 -23.38
N PRO A 53 -9.07 3.78 -24.38
CA PRO A 53 -9.82 4.83 -25.07
C PRO A 53 -11.15 4.29 -25.64
N GLY A 54 -12.27 4.86 -25.22
CA GLY A 54 -13.62 4.40 -25.60
C GLY A 54 -14.07 3.10 -24.93
N GLY A 55 -13.26 2.54 -24.03
CA GLY A 55 -13.60 1.36 -23.22
C GLY A 55 -14.37 1.72 -21.95
N ALA A 56 -14.87 0.68 -21.27
CA ALA A 56 -15.48 0.84 -19.95
C ALA A 56 -14.40 1.09 -18.88
N GLU A 57 -14.72 1.89 -17.87
CA GLU A 57 -13.82 2.12 -16.73
C GLU A 57 -13.38 0.80 -16.10
N PHE A 58 -12.08 0.71 -15.80
CA PHE A 58 -11.44 -0.46 -15.17
C PHE A 58 -11.43 -1.75 -16.00
N ALA A 59 -11.95 -1.74 -17.24
CA ALA A 59 -12.01 -2.93 -18.08
C ALA A 59 -10.66 -3.36 -18.67
N GLY A 60 -9.61 -2.57 -18.47
CA GLY A 60 -8.27 -2.82 -19.02
C GLY A 60 -8.18 -2.44 -20.50
N GLY A 61 -7.24 -3.08 -21.21
CA GLY A 61 -7.04 -2.90 -22.64
C GLY A 61 -6.31 -1.62 -23.03
N TYR A 62 -5.72 -0.90 -22.07
CA TYR A 62 -4.85 0.22 -22.36
C TYR A 62 -3.47 -0.28 -22.80
N ALA A 63 -2.97 0.23 -23.92
CA ALA A 63 -1.66 -0.10 -24.48
C ALA A 63 -0.57 0.75 -23.82
N ILE A 64 0.43 0.10 -23.24
CA ILE A 64 1.64 0.74 -22.70
C ILE A 64 2.83 0.28 -23.52
N GLU A 65 3.32 1.19 -24.36
CA GLU A 65 4.49 0.92 -25.19
C GLU A 65 5.76 0.83 -24.34
N SER A 66 6.54 -0.23 -24.53
CA SER A 66 7.80 -0.45 -23.82
C SER A 66 8.84 -1.10 -24.74
N PRO A 67 10.14 -1.04 -24.41
CA PRO A 67 11.17 -1.75 -25.16
C PRO A 67 11.00 -3.28 -25.20
N LEU A 68 10.15 -3.84 -24.32
CA LEU A 68 9.83 -5.27 -24.27
C LEU A 68 8.62 -5.63 -25.16
N GLY A 69 8.07 -4.65 -25.88
CA GLY A 69 6.79 -4.73 -26.59
C GLY A 69 5.66 -4.03 -25.85
N THR A 70 4.47 -4.07 -26.44
CA THR A 70 3.27 -3.46 -25.87
C THR A 70 2.77 -4.28 -24.68
N ILE A 71 2.67 -3.63 -23.52
CA ILE A 71 2.06 -4.18 -22.32
C ILE A 71 0.59 -3.74 -22.30
N TRP A 72 -0.32 -4.69 -22.16
CA TRP A 72 -1.75 -4.42 -22.10
C TRP A 72 -2.24 -4.47 -20.66
N SER A 73 -2.99 -3.46 -20.22
CA SER A 73 -3.60 -3.48 -18.90
C SER A 73 -4.73 -4.52 -18.80
N THR A 74 -4.89 -5.10 -17.62
CA THR A 74 -5.86 -6.16 -17.35
C THR A 74 -7.23 -5.61 -16.95
N ASN A 75 -8.28 -6.41 -17.05
CA ASN A 75 -9.59 -6.08 -16.53
C ASN A 75 -9.62 -6.23 -15.00
N ILE A 76 -9.90 -5.14 -14.28
CA ILE A 76 -10.02 -5.12 -12.81
C ILE A 76 -11.42 -4.70 -12.34
N THR A 77 -12.43 -4.81 -13.21
CA THR A 77 -13.82 -4.54 -12.83
C THR A 77 -14.29 -5.48 -11.71
N PRO A 78 -15.32 -5.10 -10.92
CA PRO A 78 -15.95 -5.98 -9.93
C PRO A 78 -16.74 -7.16 -10.55
N SER A 79 -16.69 -7.35 -11.87
CA SER A 79 -17.37 -8.44 -12.55
C SER A 79 -16.86 -9.80 -12.07
N LYS A 80 -17.79 -10.71 -11.73
CA LYS A 80 -17.48 -12.10 -11.40
C LYS A 80 -17.13 -12.96 -12.62
N SER A 81 -17.63 -12.59 -13.81
CA SER A 81 -17.42 -13.36 -15.03
C SER A 81 -16.21 -12.92 -15.85
N HIS A 82 -15.87 -11.63 -15.78
CA HIS A 82 -14.83 -11.04 -16.65
C HIS A 82 -13.79 -10.20 -15.90
N GLY A 83 -13.97 -9.97 -14.60
CA GLY A 83 -13.10 -9.14 -13.78
C GLY A 83 -12.60 -9.89 -12.54
N ILE A 84 -12.38 -9.15 -11.46
CA ILE A 84 -11.82 -9.65 -10.20
C ILE A 84 -12.88 -9.85 -9.10
N GLY A 85 -14.16 -9.92 -9.47
CA GLY A 85 -15.29 -9.90 -8.52
C GLY A 85 -15.36 -11.08 -7.54
N ASP A 86 -14.62 -12.15 -7.79
CA ASP A 86 -14.52 -13.34 -6.93
C ASP A 86 -13.17 -13.47 -6.22
N TYR A 87 -12.28 -12.49 -6.36
CA TYR A 87 -10.97 -12.53 -5.69
C TYR A 87 -11.14 -12.47 -4.18
N SER A 88 -10.45 -13.36 -3.46
CA SER A 88 -10.19 -13.19 -2.04
C SER A 88 -9.29 -11.97 -1.80
N GLN A 89 -9.23 -11.50 -0.55
CA GLN A 89 -8.32 -10.41 -0.19
C GLN A 89 -6.85 -10.80 -0.47
N GLU A 90 -6.48 -12.06 -0.21
CA GLU A 90 -5.14 -12.57 -0.51
C GLU A 90 -4.87 -12.66 -2.01
N GLU A 91 -5.86 -13.05 -2.81
CA GLU A 91 -5.75 -13.06 -4.28
C GLU A 91 -5.53 -11.66 -4.84
N PHE A 92 -6.32 -10.69 -4.37
CA PHE A 92 -6.16 -9.28 -4.71
C PHE A 92 -4.79 -8.73 -4.27
N ALA A 93 -4.32 -9.08 -3.07
CA ALA A 93 -2.99 -8.67 -2.62
C ALA A 93 -1.88 -9.26 -3.50
N ARG A 94 -1.99 -10.53 -3.90
CA ARG A 94 -1.01 -11.20 -4.78
C ARG A 94 -0.98 -10.57 -6.17
N SER A 95 -2.13 -10.21 -6.75
CA SER A 95 -2.16 -9.56 -8.07
C SER A 95 -1.42 -8.21 -8.06
N ASN A 96 -1.43 -7.50 -6.94
CA ASN A 96 -0.76 -6.21 -6.78
C ASN A 96 0.72 -6.34 -6.38
N ALA A 97 1.10 -7.42 -5.71
CA ALA A 97 2.46 -7.65 -5.22
C ALA A 97 3.43 -8.16 -6.30
N ARG A 98 2.92 -8.72 -7.40
CA ARG A 98 3.75 -9.24 -8.50
C ARG A 98 4.23 -8.12 -9.43
N LYS A 99 4.88 -7.09 -8.88
CA LYS A 99 5.35 -5.95 -9.67
C LYS A 99 6.59 -6.22 -10.51
N LEU A 100 7.46 -7.19 -10.20
CA LEU A 100 8.79 -7.23 -10.83
C LEU A 100 9.43 -8.63 -10.94
N VAL A 101 8.66 -9.72 -10.92
CA VAL A 101 9.22 -11.04 -11.32
C VAL A 101 8.83 -11.30 -12.76
N MET A 102 9.52 -10.60 -13.65
CA MET A 102 9.77 -11.11 -15.00
C MET A 102 10.60 -12.40 -14.82
N PRO A 103 10.24 -13.53 -15.43
CA PRO A 103 11.19 -14.65 -15.57
C PRO A 103 12.42 -14.23 -16.37
#